data_AF-A0A258FJ22-F1
#
_entry.id   AF-A0A258FJ22-F1
#
_cell.length_a   1.000
_cell.length_b   1.000
_cell.length_c   1.000
_cell.angle_alpha   90.00
_cell.angle_beta   90.00
_cell.angle_gamma   90.00
#
_symmetry.space_group_name_H-M   'P 1'
#
loop_
_entity.id
_entity.type
_entity.pdbx_description
1 polymer ?
#
loop_
_entity_poly.entity_id
_entity_poly.type
_entity_poly.pdbx_seq_one_letter_code
_entity_poly.pdbx_strand_id
1 'polypeptide(L)'
;MIEQDFFDLARQGYNRIPLVRELPGDLETPLSVYLKLANAPYTYLLESVVGGERFGRYSFIGLPARTVIRVRAHLLTVETDGQVVEEHSLPDPLAFIAEFQARFKAAPVAGLPRFTGGLAGYFGYETIRYIEKRLADTRKDDVIHTPDILLMLTEELAVFDNLAGKLYLITHADPLELDAYAQGHLRLQALTEQLLVPVALPVEPSTAVAEPASEFGEAEFKHAVQKAKDYIAAGDIMQVVLSQRMARPFAASPLSLYRALRSLNPSPYLFFYDFGGFHVVGSSPEILVRLEGDNVTLRPIAGTRPRGLTREDDQRLADELLADPKECAEHLQLLDLGRNDTGRVAVTGSVKVTEHMQIERYSHVMHIVSNVEGKLKPGLSALDVLRASFPAGTVSGAPKVRAMEIIDELEPTKRGIYAGAVGYLGFNGDMDLAIAIRTAVIKDGMLYAQAGAGIVADSVPANEWMETLNKARAVVRAAELATARFGGEAVE
;
A
#
# COMPACT_ATOMS: atom_id res chain seq x y z
N MET A 1 2.72 11.77 -29.86
CA MET A 1 2.19 10.75 -30.78
C MET A 1 1.32 11.44 -31.79
N ILE A 2 1.57 11.26 -33.09
CA ILE A 2 0.65 11.75 -34.14
C ILE A 2 -0.45 10.71 -34.38
N GLU A 3 -1.55 11.13 -35.01
CA GLU A 3 -2.72 10.28 -35.26
C GLU A 3 -2.38 8.99 -36.02
N GLN A 4 -1.44 9.08 -36.97
CA GLN A 4 -0.97 7.91 -37.72
C GLN A 4 -0.34 6.85 -36.80
N ASP A 5 0.53 7.26 -35.86
CA ASP A 5 1.17 6.37 -34.88
C ASP A 5 0.11 5.65 -34.02
N PHE A 6 -0.94 6.38 -33.62
CA PHE A 6 -2.05 5.85 -32.83
C PHE A 6 -2.77 4.71 -33.59
N PHE A 7 -3.12 4.94 -34.85
CA PHE A 7 -3.76 3.90 -35.65
C PHE A 7 -2.81 2.75 -36.02
N ASP A 8 -1.51 3.01 -36.13
CA ASP A 8 -0.51 1.94 -36.33
C ASP A 8 -0.38 1.04 -35.09
N LEU A 9 -0.46 1.60 -33.88
CA LEU A 9 -0.55 0.81 -32.64
C LEU A 9 -1.86 0.04 -32.56
N ALA A 10 -2.98 0.64 -32.95
CA ALA A 10 -4.27 -0.07 -33.00
C ALA A 10 -4.22 -1.28 -33.95
N ARG A 11 -3.59 -1.14 -35.13
CA ARG A 11 -3.38 -2.24 -36.10
C ARG A 11 -2.48 -3.36 -35.56
N GLN A 12 -1.58 -3.06 -34.61
CA GLN A 12 -0.77 -4.06 -33.90
C GLN A 12 -1.56 -4.82 -32.83
N GLY A 13 -2.83 -4.44 -32.58
CA GLY A 13 -3.73 -5.13 -31.64
C GLY A 13 -3.73 -4.56 -30.23
N TYR A 14 -3.13 -3.38 -30.01
CA TYR A 14 -3.28 -2.65 -28.75
C TYR A 14 -4.67 -2.04 -28.66
N ASN A 15 -5.33 -2.20 -27.51
CA ASN A 15 -6.66 -1.66 -27.26
C ASN A 15 -6.67 -0.60 -26.14
N ARG A 16 -5.50 -0.26 -25.60
CA ARG A 16 -5.31 0.85 -24.66
C ARG A 16 -4.09 1.64 -25.07
N ILE A 17 -4.28 2.74 -25.81
CA ILE A 17 -3.16 3.52 -26.33
C ILE A 17 -3.01 4.77 -25.46
N PRO A 18 -1.88 4.95 -24.75
CA PRO A 18 -1.68 6.11 -23.92
C PRO A 18 -1.45 7.36 -24.78
N LEU A 19 -2.28 8.36 -24.58
CA LEU A 19 -2.07 9.72 -25.04
C LEU A 19 -1.54 10.54 -23.87
N VAL A 20 -0.43 11.23 -24.10
CA VAL A 20 0.33 11.89 -23.03
C VAL A 20 0.53 13.37 -23.34
N ARG A 21 0.34 14.19 -22.32
CA ARG A 21 0.74 15.60 -22.31
C ARG A 21 1.75 15.83 -21.20
N GLU A 22 2.93 16.26 -21.58
CA GLU A 22 3.99 16.65 -20.65
C GLU A 22 3.88 18.16 -20.36
N LEU A 23 3.97 18.52 -19.09
CA LEU A 23 3.93 19.90 -18.59
C LEU A 23 5.09 20.11 -17.60
N PRO A 24 5.59 21.36 -17.45
CA PRO A 24 6.44 21.71 -16.31
C PRO A 24 5.69 21.45 -14.99
N GLY A 25 6.37 20.83 -14.02
CA GLY A 25 5.80 20.50 -12.70
C GLY A 25 6.24 21.46 -11.58
N ASP A 26 6.87 22.59 -11.89
CA ASP A 26 7.49 23.49 -10.92
C ASP A 26 6.50 24.33 -10.11
N LEU A 27 5.33 24.63 -10.67
CA LEU A 27 4.27 25.42 -10.00
C LEU A 27 3.20 24.58 -9.30
N GLU A 28 3.30 23.25 -9.40
CA GLU A 28 2.33 22.33 -8.80
C GLU A 28 2.99 21.43 -7.76
N THR A 29 2.16 20.87 -6.89
CA THR A 29 2.52 19.79 -5.98
C THR A 29 1.62 18.59 -6.27
N PRO A 30 2.02 17.35 -5.94
CA PRO A 30 1.13 16.19 -6.08
C PRO A 30 -0.24 16.39 -5.41
N LEU A 31 -0.26 17.05 -4.25
CA LEU A 31 -1.48 17.36 -3.51
C LEU A 31 -2.35 18.44 -4.20
N SER A 32 -1.76 19.47 -4.79
CA SER A 32 -2.53 20.48 -5.54
C SER A 32 -3.14 19.88 -6.80
N VAL A 33 -2.41 19.01 -7.51
CA VAL A 33 -2.94 18.27 -8.66
C VAL A 33 -4.09 17.36 -8.24
N TYR A 34 -3.93 16.60 -7.15
CA TYR A 34 -5.01 15.76 -6.62
C TYR A 34 -6.28 16.57 -6.32
N LEU A 35 -6.14 17.71 -5.64
CA LEU A 35 -7.27 18.59 -5.31
C LEU A 35 -7.98 19.16 -6.55
N LYS A 36 -7.23 19.47 -7.62
CA LYS A 36 -7.79 20.04 -8.85
C LYS A 36 -8.43 18.99 -9.76
N LEU A 37 -7.85 17.79 -9.86
CA LEU A 37 -8.22 16.80 -10.89
C LEU A 37 -8.92 15.55 -10.36
N ALA A 38 -8.72 15.19 -9.08
CA ALA A 38 -9.02 13.85 -8.58
C ALA A 38 -9.78 13.81 -7.24
N ASN A 39 -10.19 14.94 -6.66
CA ASN A 39 -10.88 14.94 -5.36
C ASN A 39 -12.37 14.53 -5.47
N ALA A 40 -12.63 13.27 -5.86
CA ALA A 40 -13.93 12.66 -6.06
C ALA A 40 -13.85 11.14 -5.78
N PRO A 41 -14.98 10.40 -5.71
CA PRO A 41 -14.96 8.95 -5.54
C PRO A 41 -14.10 8.21 -6.58
N TYR A 42 -13.50 7.10 -6.14
CA TYR A 42 -12.70 6.18 -6.95
C TYR A 42 -11.42 6.79 -7.50
N THR A 43 -10.67 7.46 -6.62
CA THR A 43 -9.43 8.17 -6.94
C THR A 43 -8.35 7.86 -5.93
N TYR A 44 -7.12 8.25 -6.23
CA TYR A 44 -6.02 8.06 -5.31
C TYR A 44 -4.85 9.02 -5.52
N LEU A 45 -4.02 9.13 -4.49
CA LEU A 45 -2.71 9.76 -4.50
C LEU A 45 -1.70 8.79 -3.86
N LEU A 46 -0.68 8.40 -4.63
CA LEU A 46 0.46 7.60 -4.16
C LEU A 46 1.71 8.46 -4.23
N GLU A 47 2.37 8.68 -3.10
CA GLU A 47 3.63 9.40 -3.01
C GLU A 47 4.71 8.51 -2.42
N SER A 48 5.94 8.66 -2.90
CA SER A 48 7.12 8.20 -2.17
C SER A 48 7.97 9.43 -1.85
N VAL A 49 7.99 9.81 -0.57
CA VAL A 49 8.68 11.04 -0.12
C VAL A 49 10.11 10.75 0.36
N VAL A 50 10.42 9.48 0.64
CA VAL A 50 11.72 9.00 1.15
C VAL A 50 12.26 7.88 0.26
N GLY A 51 13.58 7.75 0.16
CA GLY A 51 14.24 6.66 -0.60
C GLY A 51 14.95 7.08 -1.90
N GLY A 52 15.18 8.38 -2.11
CA GLY A 52 16.00 8.90 -3.22
C GLY A 52 15.42 8.61 -4.62
N GLU A 53 16.27 8.56 -5.64
CA GLU A 53 15.85 8.34 -7.04
C GLU A 53 15.16 6.98 -7.27
N ARG A 54 15.48 5.96 -6.45
CA ARG A 54 15.02 4.57 -6.66
C ARG A 54 13.57 4.36 -6.19
N PHE A 55 13.16 5.03 -5.12
CA PHE A 55 11.81 4.88 -4.56
C PHE A 55 11.00 6.18 -4.62
N GLY A 56 11.62 7.35 -4.39
CA GLY A 56 10.98 8.66 -4.24
C GLY A 56 10.77 9.50 -5.51
N ARG A 57 11.05 8.95 -6.70
CA ARG A 57 11.00 9.72 -7.95
C ARG A 57 9.58 10.13 -8.36
N TYR A 58 8.61 9.24 -8.21
CA TYR A 58 7.27 9.45 -8.77
C TYR A 58 6.20 9.64 -7.72
N SER A 59 5.24 10.51 -8.04
CA SER A 59 3.93 10.57 -7.37
C SER A 59 2.84 10.31 -8.40
N PHE A 60 1.89 9.43 -8.08
CA PHE A 60 0.82 9.00 -8.98
C PHE A 60 -0.53 9.49 -8.46
N ILE A 61 -1.26 10.21 -9.30
CA ILE A 61 -2.59 10.72 -9.02
C ILE A 61 -3.56 10.04 -9.97
N GLY A 62 -4.34 9.09 -9.46
CA GLY A 62 -5.40 8.44 -10.23
C GLY A 62 -6.63 9.33 -10.30
N LEU A 63 -7.09 9.62 -11.50
CA LEU A 63 -8.34 10.34 -11.73
C LEU A 63 -9.55 9.39 -11.53
N PRO A 64 -10.79 9.91 -11.44
CA PRO A 64 -11.96 9.10 -11.09
C PRO A 64 -12.12 7.88 -12.00
N ALA A 65 -11.94 6.70 -11.44
CA ALA A 65 -12.12 5.46 -12.15
C ALA A 65 -13.61 5.15 -12.33
N ARG A 66 -13.99 4.83 -13.56
CA ARG A 66 -15.37 4.42 -13.88
C ARG A 66 -15.62 2.97 -13.54
N THR A 67 -14.59 2.13 -13.66
CA THR A 67 -14.69 0.68 -13.46
C THR A 67 -13.92 0.25 -12.22
N VAL A 68 -14.57 -0.54 -11.36
CA VAL A 68 -13.97 -1.10 -10.16
C VAL A 68 -14.26 -2.60 -10.04
N ILE A 69 -13.29 -3.34 -9.51
CA ILE A 69 -13.42 -4.75 -9.14
C ILE A 69 -13.55 -4.81 -7.63
N ARG A 70 -14.56 -5.53 -7.14
CA ARG A 70 -14.80 -5.72 -5.72
C ARG A 70 -14.93 -7.20 -5.40
N VAL A 71 -14.23 -7.65 -4.35
CA VAL A 71 -14.28 -9.03 -3.88
C VAL A 71 -14.71 -9.04 -2.42
N ARG A 72 -15.75 -9.82 -2.11
CA ARG A 72 -16.21 -10.10 -0.75
C ARG A 72 -16.36 -11.61 -0.61
N ALA A 73 -15.47 -12.23 0.15
CA ALA A 73 -15.32 -13.69 0.14
C ALA A 73 -15.23 -14.20 -1.31
N HIS A 74 -16.13 -15.09 -1.73
CA HIS A 74 -16.11 -15.66 -3.08
C HIS A 74 -16.93 -14.88 -4.11
N LEU A 75 -17.62 -13.81 -3.71
CA LEU A 75 -18.37 -12.95 -4.63
C LEU A 75 -17.45 -11.87 -5.19
N LEU A 76 -17.25 -11.89 -6.50
CA LEU A 76 -16.54 -10.88 -7.26
C LEU A 76 -17.55 -10.12 -8.13
N THR A 77 -17.53 -8.79 -8.06
CA THR A 77 -18.26 -7.92 -8.98
C THR A 77 -17.30 -7.02 -9.75
N VAL A 78 -17.60 -6.79 -11.03
CA VAL A 78 -17.06 -5.68 -11.80
C VAL A 78 -18.18 -4.67 -11.96
N GLU A 79 -17.94 -3.44 -11.54
CA GLU A 79 -18.90 -2.35 -11.61
C GLU A 79 -18.38 -1.25 -12.51
N THR A 80 -19.19 -0.77 -13.44
CA THR A 80 -18.91 0.40 -14.28
C THR A 80 -19.97 1.46 -14.03
N ASP A 81 -19.54 2.68 -13.70
CA ASP A 81 -20.41 3.80 -13.33
C ASP A 81 -21.44 3.44 -12.23
N GLY A 82 -21.00 2.61 -11.27
CA GLY A 82 -21.81 2.14 -10.14
C GLY A 82 -22.83 1.04 -10.48
N GLN A 83 -22.84 0.51 -11.71
CA GLN A 83 -23.67 -0.62 -12.11
C GLN A 83 -22.84 -1.89 -12.23
N VAL A 84 -23.32 -3.00 -11.66
CA VAL A 84 -22.67 -4.32 -11.80
C VAL A 84 -22.81 -4.78 -13.26
N VAL A 85 -21.68 -4.90 -13.96
CA VAL A 85 -21.61 -5.36 -15.35
C VAL A 85 -21.16 -6.82 -15.46
N GLU A 86 -20.42 -7.31 -14.47
CA GLU A 86 -20.08 -8.73 -14.31
C GLU A 86 -20.20 -9.13 -12.84
N GLU A 87 -20.68 -10.35 -12.61
CA GLU A 87 -20.76 -10.95 -11.29
C GLU A 87 -20.32 -12.41 -11.39
N HIS A 88 -19.43 -12.81 -10.49
CA HIS A 88 -18.86 -14.16 -10.46
C HIS A 88 -18.78 -14.66 -9.02
N SER A 89 -19.15 -15.93 -8.80
CA SER A 89 -18.88 -16.63 -7.55
C SER A 89 -17.76 -17.63 -7.79
N LEU A 90 -16.53 -17.30 -7.41
CA LEU A 90 -15.34 -18.09 -7.75
C LEU A 90 -14.48 -18.40 -6.52
N PRO A 91 -13.88 -19.60 -6.44
CA PRO A 91 -12.99 -19.96 -5.35
C PRO A 91 -11.68 -19.14 -5.37
N ASP A 92 -11.23 -18.73 -6.56
CA ASP A 92 -9.99 -17.99 -6.75
C ASP A 92 -10.23 -16.65 -7.49
N PRO A 93 -10.60 -15.58 -6.77
CA PRO A 93 -10.83 -14.26 -7.38
C PRO A 93 -9.56 -13.64 -7.96
N LEU A 94 -8.37 -14.03 -7.48
CA LEU A 94 -7.10 -13.52 -8.00
C LEU A 94 -6.84 -14.04 -9.43
N ALA A 95 -7.25 -15.27 -9.77
CA ALA A 95 -7.17 -15.75 -11.16
C ALA A 95 -8.04 -14.89 -12.11
N PHE A 96 -9.26 -14.55 -11.69
CA PHE A 96 -10.12 -13.64 -12.45
C PHE A 96 -9.48 -12.27 -12.64
N ILE A 97 -8.83 -11.71 -11.61
CA ILE A 97 -8.18 -10.39 -11.72
C ILE A 97 -7.04 -10.43 -12.76
N ALA A 98 -6.26 -11.52 -12.84
CA ALA A 98 -5.26 -11.69 -13.90
C ALA A 98 -5.90 -11.75 -15.29
N GLU A 99 -6.98 -12.53 -15.45
CA GLU A 99 -7.73 -12.61 -16.71
C GLU A 99 -8.33 -11.26 -17.11
N PHE A 100 -8.87 -10.52 -16.14
CA PHE A 100 -9.41 -9.18 -16.33
C PHE A 100 -8.32 -8.21 -16.79
N GLN A 101 -7.17 -8.20 -16.13
CA GLN A 101 -6.03 -7.36 -16.52
C GLN A 101 -5.54 -7.70 -17.94
N ALA A 102 -5.54 -8.98 -18.33
CA ALA A 102 -5.14 -9.43 -19.66
C ALA A 102 -6.07 -8.95 -20.79
N ARG A 103 -7.28 -8.44 -20.47
CA ARG A 103 -8.17 -7.81 -21.44
C ARG A 103 -7.61 -6.48 -21.98
N PHE A 104 -6.70 -5.85 -21.23
CA PHE A 104 -6.12 -4.55 -21.56
C PHE A 104 -4.70 -4.72 -22.12
N LYS A 105 -4.56 -4.53 -23.43
CA LYS A 105 -3.28 -4.52 -24.14
C LYS A 105 -2.86 -3.07 -24.33
N ALA A 106 -2.13 -2.56 -23.34
CA ALA A 106 -1.62 -1.20 -23.40
C ALA A 106 -0.39 -1.09 -24.32
N ALA A 107 -0.38 -0.06 -25.18
CA ALA A 107 0.76 0.18 -26.06
C ALA A 107 1.98 0.70 -25.26
N PRO A 108 3.17 0.09 -25.42
CA PRO A 108 4.36 0.58 -24.76
C PRO A 108 4.82 1.90 -25.39
N VAL A 109 5.11 2.90 -24.56
CA VAL A 109 5.67 4.18 -25.00
C VAL A 109 6.95 4.45 -24.23
N ALA A 110 8.06 4.60 -24.95
CA ALA A 110 9.37 4.84 -24.37
C ALA A 110 9.40 6.19 -23.63
N GLY A 111 10.11 6.22 -22.50
CA GLY A 111 10.31 7.43 -21.71
C GLY A 111 9.15 7.83 -20.80
N LEU A 112 8.05 7.05 -20.77
CA LEU A 112 6.99 7.27 -19.79
C LEU A 112 7.38 6.76 -18.39
N PRO A 113 6.74 7.28 -17.33
CA PRO A 113 6.89 6.76 -15.97
C PRO A 113 6.56 5.27 -15.88
N ARG A 114 7.11 4.60 -14.85
CA ARG A 114 6.94 3.15 -14.63
C ARG A 114 5.48 2.68 -14.51
N PHE A 115 4.58 3.56 -14.08
CA PHE A 115 3.16 3.28 -14.01
C PHE A 115 2.39 4.36 -14.75
N THR A 116 1.72 3.94 -15.83
CA THR A 116 0.89 4.80 -16.67
C THR A 116 -0.58 4.42 -16.60
N GLY A 117 -0.97 3.39 -15.85
CA GLY A 117 -2.35 2.89 -15.85
C GLY A 117 -2.38 1.40 -15.56
N GLY A 118 -3.55 0.89 -15.18
CA GLY A 118 -3.73 -0.49 -14.73
C GLY A 118 -4.76 -0.60 -13.64
N LEU A 119 -4.53 -1.47 -12.66
CA LEU A 119 -5.39 -1.65 -11.49
C LEU A 119 -4.72 -1.04 -10.27
N ALA A 120 -5.38 -0.11 -9.59
CA ALA A 120 -4.88 0.50 -8.36
C ALA A 120 -5.87 0.30 -7.21
N GLY A 121 -5.37 -0.06 -6.02
CA GLY A 121 -6.22 -0.30 -4.86
C GLY A 121 -5.53 -1.12 -3.79
N TYR A 122 -6.25 -2.07 -3.20
CA TYR A 122 -5.71 -2.92 -2.14
C TYR A 122 -6.16 -4.38 -2.22
N PHE A 123 -5.34 -5.23 -1.61
CA PHE A 123 -5.62 -6.61 -1.24
C PHE A 123 -5.61 -6.69 0.28
N GLY A 124 -6.77 -6.81 0.92
CA GLY A 124 -6.89 -6.95 2.37
C GLY A 124 -6.27 -8.25 2.84
N TYR A 125 -5.96 -8.36 4.12
CA TYR A 125 -5.35 -9.54 4.74
C TYR A 125 -6.12 -10.83 4.41
N GLU A 126 -7.45 -10.78 4.37
CA GLU A 126 -8.31 -11.92 4.04
C GLU A 126 -8.11 -12.45 2.62
N THR A 127 -7.37 -11.74 1.75
CA THR A 127 -6.89 -12.28 0.47
C THR A 127 -6.10 -13.57 0.64
N ILE A 128 -5.44 -13.77 1.80
CA ILE A 128 -4.73 -15.02 2.11
C ILE A 128 -5.64 -16.25 2.11
N ARG A 129 -6.94 -16.08 2.34
CA ARG A 129 -7.93 -17.18 2.33
C ARG A 129 -8.14 -17.76 0.93
N TYR A 130 -7.82 -17.00 -0.12
CA TYR A 130 -7.85 -17.47 -1.52
C TYR A 130 -6.54 -18.15 -1.95
N ILE A 131 -5.50 -18.05 -1.12
CA ILE A 131 -4.15 -18.54 -1.43
C ILE A 131 -3.87 -19.79 -0.59
N GLU A 132 -4.17 -19.73 0.71
CA GLU A 132 -3.75 -20.72 1.68
C GLU A 132 -4.93 -21.54 2.21
N LYS A 133 -5.03 -22.79 1.75
CA LYS A 133 -6.18 -23.67 2.00
C LYS A 133 -6.50 -23.88 3.48
N ARG A 134 -5.48 -23.86 4.36
CA ARG A 134 -5.66 -24.03 5.82
C ARG A 134 -6.45 -22.89 6.47
N LEU A 135 -6.57 -21.74 5.80
CA LEU A 135 -7.29 -20.55 6.30
C LEU A 135 -8.60 -20.29 5.55
N ALA A 136 -8.94 -21.12 4.55
CA ALA A 136 -10.07 -20.87 3.65
C ALA A 136 -11.43 -20.88 4.37
N ASP A 137 -11.57 -21.72 5.40
CA ASP A 137 -12.85 -21.98 6.06
C ASP A 137 -13.08 -21.15 7.34
N THR A 138 -12.04 -20.50 7.88
CA THR A 138 -12.22 -19.66 9.06
C THR A 138 -13.04 -18.42 8.72
N ARG A 139 -13.93 -18.03 9.63
CA ARG A 139 -14.74 -16.82 9.54
C ARG A 139 -14.58 -16.03 10.83
N LYS A 140 -14.38 -14.72 10.67
CA LYS A 140 -14.31 -13.75 11.76
C LYS A 140 -15.28 -12.63 11.50
N ASP A 141 -15.73 -11.98 12.55
CA ASP A 141 -16.61 -10.83 12.44
C ASP A 141 -15.93 -9.72 11.64
N ASP A 142 -16.69 -9.15 10.71
CA ASP A 142 -16.28 -8.04 9.86
C ASP A 142 -16.86 -6.74 10.40
N VAL A 143 -16.12 -6.04 11.25
CA VAL A 143 -16.61 -4.82 11.92
C VAL A 143 -16.64 -3.62 10.96
N ILE A 144 -15.71 -3.55 10.01
CA ILE A 144 -15.57 -2.38 9.12
C ILE A 144 -16.45 -2.53 7.87
N HIS A 145 -16.76 -3.77 7.46
CA HIS A 145 -17.53 -4.10 6.26
C HIS A 145 -16.88 -3.63 4.95
N THR A 146 -15.54 -3.54 4.91
CA THR A 146 -14.80 -3.31 3.67
C THR A 146 -14.68 -4.60 2.86
N PRO A 147 -14.61 -4.52 1.52
CA PRO A 147 -14.23 -5.63 0.67
C PRO A 147 -12.89 -6.25 1.08
N ASP A 148 -12.68 -7.52 0.70
CA ASP A 148 -11.39 -8.17 0.89
C ASP A 148 -10.40 -7.72 -0.19
N ILE A 149 -10.89 -7.40 -1.40
CA ILE A 149 -10.11 -6.77 -2.48
C ILE A 149 -10.98 -5.67 -3.10
N LEU A 150 -10.40 -4.50 -3.35
CA LEU A 150 -11.01 -3.46 -4.17
C LEU A 150 -9.93 -2.83 -5.06
N LEU A 151 -10.11 -2.95 -6.37
CA LEU A 151 -9.20 -2.42 -7.39
C LEU A 151 -9.95 -1.51 -8.36
N MET A 152 -9.36 -0.39 -8.71
CA MET A 152 -9.90 0.59 -9.66
C MET A 152 -9.15 0.48 -10.97
N LEU A 153 -9.86 0.46 -12.09
CA LEU A 153 -9.27 0.53 -13.42
C LEU A 153 -8.84 1.98 -13.70
N THR A 154 -7.54 2.23 -13.64
CA THR A 154 -6.92 3.52 -13.92
C THR A 154 -6.59 3.64 -15.40
N GLU A 155 -7.41 4.39 -16.13
CA GLU A 155 -7.15 4.78 -17.52
C GLU A 155 -6.72 6.24 -17.66
N GLU A 156 -7.08 7.08 -16.67
CA GLU A 156 -6.69 8.47 -16.55
C GLU A 156 -5.89 8.71 -15.27
N LEU A 157 -4.77 9.39 -15.40
CA LEU A 157 -3.90 9.71 -14.27
C LEU A 157 -2.97 10.89 -14.58
N ALA A 158 -2.51 11.54 -13.51
CA ALA A 158 -1.42 12.49 -13.54
C ALA A 158 -0.21 11.90 -12.80
N VAL A 159 0.98 12.03 -13.38
CA VAL A 159 2.22 11.50 -12.79
C VAL A 159 3.23 12.62 -12.62
N PHE A 160 3.66 12.84 -11.39
CA PHE A 160 4.73 13.77 -11.06
C PHE A 160 6.07 13.04 -11.09
N ASP A 161 7.02 13.51 -11.89
CA ASP A 161 8.42 13.10 -11.86
C ASP A 161 9.20 14.16 -11.07
N ASN A 162 9.39 13.91 -9.78
CA ASN A 162 10.04 14.83 -8.84
C ASN A 162 11.52 15.07 -9.19
N LEU A 163 12.16 14.12 -9.88
CA LEU A 163 13.55 14.24 -10.29
C LEU A 163 13.68 15.11 -11.53
N ALA A 164 12.81 14.91 -12.53
CA ALA A 164 12.82 15.68 -13.76
C ALA A 164 12.09 17.03 -13.66
N GLY A 165 11.31 17.27 -12.60
CA GLY A 165 10.46 18.45 -12.45
C GLY A 165 9.32 18.50 -13.47
N LYS A 166 8.76 17.34 -13.84
CA LYS A 166 7.76 17.20 -14.90
C LYS A 166 6.44 16.64 -14.38
N LEU A 167 5.35 17.09 -14.97
CA LEU A 167 4.00 16.55 -14.79
C LEU A 167 3.53 15.90 -16.10
N TYR A 168 3.18 14.62 -16.05
CA TYR A 168 2.59 13.91 -17.18
C TYR A 168 1.09 13.73 -16.94
N LEU A 169 0.26 14.25 -17.82
CA LEU A 169 -1.16 13.91 -17.91
C LEU A 169 -1.31 12.79 -18.92
N ILE A 170 -1.96 11.70 -18.52
CA ILE A 170 -2.05 10.47 -19.31
C ILE A 170 -3.52 10.03 -19.36
N THR A 171 -4.00 9.71 -20.56
CA THR A 171 -5.29 9.06 -20.80
C THR A 171 -5.09 7.86 -21.72
N HIS A 172 -5.79 6.76 -21.49
CA HIS A 172 -5.75 5.57 -22.35
C HIS A 172 -6.97 5.57 -23.26
N ALA A 173 -6.75 5.81 -24.54
CA ALA A 173 -7.80 5.75 -25.54
C ALA A 173 -7.99 4.32 -26.06
N ASP A 174 -9.24 3.88 -26.15
CA ASP A 174 -9.62 2.65 -26.84
C ASP A 174 -9.84 2.96 -28.33
N PRO A 175 -9.01 2.45 -29.25
CA PRO A 175 -9.13 2.76 -30.68
C PRO A 175 -10.42 2.22 -31.32
N LEU A 176 -11.20 1.39 -30.63
CA LEU A 176 -12.52 0.95 -31.08
C LEU A 176 -13.61 1.99 -30.85
N GLU A 177 -13.37 2.99 -29.99
CA GLU A 177 -14.29 4.09 -29.78
C GLU A 177 -14.23 5.10 -30.94
N LEU A 178 -15.37 5.71 -31.24
CA LEU A 178 -15.46 6.73 -32.28
C LEU A 178 -14.63 7.96 -31.90
N ASP A 179 -13.79 8.42 -32.83
CA ASP A 179 -12.92 9.59 -32.67
C ASP A 179 -11.99 9.53 -31.44
N ALA A 180 -11.62 8.32 -30.99
CA ALA A 180 -10.85 8.09 -29.76
C ALA A 180 -9.58 8.95 -29.64
N TYR A 181 -8.84 9.13 -30.74
CA TYR A 181 -7.65 9.98 -30.77
C TYR A 181 -7.98 11.45 -30.47
N ALA A 182 -8.98 12.01 -31.16
CA ALA A 182 -9.40 13.39 -30.98
C ALA A 182 -10.01 13.60 -29.58
N GLN A 183 -10.86 12.69 -29.11
CA GLN A 183 -11.47 12.74 -27.78
C GLN A 183 -10.43 12.68 -26.67
N GLY A 184 -9.42 11.82 -26.77
CA GLY A 184 -8.34 11.75 -25.78
C GLY A 184 -7.51 13.02 -25.72
N HIS A 185 -7.23 13.66 -26.88
CA HIS A 185 -6.55 14.96 -26.90
C HIS A 185 -7.39 16.11 -26.32
N LEU A 186 -8.71 16.12 -26.59
CA LEU A 186 -9.65 17.04 -25.96
C LEU A 186 -9.71 16.84 -24.44
N ARG A 187 -9.70 15.59 -23.98
CA ARG A 187 -9.65 15.25 -22.55
C ARG A 187 -8.38 15.79 -21.89
N LEU A 188 -7.21 15.57 -22.48
CA LEU A 188 -5.93 16.12 -22.00
C LEU A 188 -5.95 17.65 -21.96
N GLN A 189 -6.63 18.30 -22.91
CA GLN A 189 -6.84 19.74 -22.89
C GLN A 189 -7.70 20.18 -21.71
N ALA A 190 -8.85 19.55 -21.50
CA ALA A 190 -9.71 19.85 -20.35
C ALA A 190 -8.96 19.69 -19.02
N LEU A 191 -8.14 18.64 -18.87
CA LEU A 191 -7.31 18.45 -17.68
C LEU A 191 -6.26 19.57 -17.49
N THR A 192 -5.66 20.04 -18.60
CA THR A 192 -4.71 21.16 -18.55
C THR A 192 -5.40 22.45 -18.11
N GLU A 193 -6.61 22.71 -18.60
CA GLU A 193 -7.40 23.89 -18.23
C GLU A 193 -7.83 23.84 -16.75
N GLN A 194 -8.18 22.66 -16.22
CA GLN A 194 -8.50 22.48 -14.81
C GLN A 194 -7.30 22.75 -13.88
N LEU A 195 -6.07 22.48 -14.32
CA LEU A 195 -4.87 22.80 -13.54
C LEU A 195 -4.67 24.31 -13.34
N LEU A 196 -5.20 25.16 -14.22
CA LEU A 196 -5.11 26.61 -14.08
C LEU A 196 -6.00 27.17 -12.96
N VAL A 197 -6.94 26.39 -12.45
CA VAL A 197 -7.86 26.81 -11.40
C VAL A 197 -7.12 26.84 -10.04
N PRO A 198 -7.25 27.92 -9.24
CA PRO A 198 -6.69 27.96 -7.89
C PRO A 198 -7.24 26.85 -7.00
N VAL A 199 -6.39 26.30 -6.13
CA VAL A 199 -6.81 25.26 -5.16
C VAL A 199 -7.73 25.87 -4.10
N ALA A 200 -8.92 25.28 -3.92
CA ALA A 200 -9.75 25.52 -2.75
C ALA A 200 -9.33 24.57 -1.62
N LEU A 201 -9.01 25.12 -0.44
CA LEU A 201 -8.71 24.30 0.73
C LEU A 201 -10.02 23.76 1.34
N PRO A 202 -10.07 22.47 1.72
CA PRO A 202 -11.22 21.94 2.43
C PRO A 202 -11.39 22.63 3.80
N VAL A 203 -12.64 22.94 4.14
CA VAL A 203 -12.98 23.52 5.45
C VAL A 203 -13.07 22.39 6.47
N GLU A 204 -12.26 22.46 7.53
CA GLU A 204 -12.25 21.44 8.57
C GLU A 204 -13.24 21.78 9.70
N PRO A 205 -14.14 20.84 10.06
CA PRO A 205 -14.97 20.99 11.23
C PRO A 205 -14.11 20.88 12.50
N SER A 206 -14.26 21.84 13.41
CA SER A 206 -13.69 21.71 14.74
C SER A 206 -14.55 20.75 15.54
N THR A 207 -13.97 19.63 15.97
CA THR A 207 -14.67 18.63 16.79
C THR A 207 -13.81 18.23 17.97
N ALA A 208 -14.45 17.79 19.06
CA ALA A 208 -13.73 17.29 20.22
C ALA A 208 -12.99 15.99 19.85
N VAL A 209 -11.75 15.88 20.33
CA VAL A 209 -10.97 14.65 20.18
C VAL A 209 -11.56 13.61 21.12
N ALA A 210 -12.04 12.50 20.56
CA ALA A 210 -12.42 11.32 21.33
C ALA A 210 -11.20 10.40 21.49
N GLU A 211 -11.06 9.84 22.69
CA GLU A 211 -10.05 8.80 22.97
C GLU A 211 -10.34 7.55 22.13
N PRO A 212 -9.32 6.93 21.52
CA PRO A 212 -9.49 5.69 20.79
C PRO A 212 -9.86 4.53 21.72
N ALA A 213 -10.85 3.75 21.33
CA ALA A 213 -11.24 2.53 22.02
C ALA A 213 -10.61 1.30 21.35
N SER A 214 -10.03 0.41 22.16
CA SER A 214 -9.52 -0.89 21.68
C SER A 214 -10.67 -1.89 21.53
N GLU A 215 -10.75 -2.55 20.38
CA GLU A 215 -11.68 -3.66 20.16
C GLU A 215 -11.23 -4.97 20.82
N PHE A 216 -9.93 -5.11 21.11
CA PHE A 216 -9.38 -6.31 21.75
C PHE A 216 -9.53 -6.23 23.26
N GLY A 217 -9.27 -5.06 23.85
CA GLY A 217 -9.17 -4.87 25.29
C GLY A 217 -7.82 -5.35 25.86
N GLU A 218 -7.31 -4.62 26.85
CA GLU A 218 -5.94 -4.84 27.37
C GLU A 218 -5.75 -6.21 28.00
N ALA A 219 -6.70 -6.67 28.81
CA ALA A 219 -6.61 -7.94 29.52
C ALA A 219 -6.59 -9.13 28.54
N GLU A 220 -7.50 -9.14 27.57
CA GLU A 220 -7.60 -10.20 26.56
C GLU A 220 -6.39 -10.21 25.64
N PHE A 221 -5.88 -9.03 25.24
CA PHE A 221 -4.65 -8.96 24.45
C PHE A 221 -3.47 -9.58 25.21
N LYS A 222 -3.31 -9.24 26.50
CA LYS A 222 -2.26 -9.81 27.34
C LYS A 222 -2.40 -11.33 27.50
N HIS A 223 -3.63 -11.83 27.60
CA HIS A 223 -3.91 -13.26 27.63
C HIS A 223 -3.53 -13.94 26.31
N ALA A 224 -3.88 -13.33 25.17
CA ALA A 224 -3.49 -13.80 23.85
C ALA A 224 -1.96 -13.84 23.66
N VAL A 225 -1.23 -12.84 24.17
CA VAL A 225 0.24 -12.86 24.18
C VAL A 225 0.77 -14.05 24.98
N GLN A 226 0.22 -14.31 26.17
CA GLN A 226 0.65 -15.47 26.97
C GLN A 226 0.39 -16.78 26.22
N LYS A 227 -0.77 -16.94 25.59
CA LYS A 227 -1.12 -18.13 24.81
C LYS A 227 -0.22 -18.29 23.56
N ALA A 228 0.14 -17.20 22.89
CA ALA A 228 1.11 -17.22 21.81
C ALA A 228 2.49 -17.69 22.29
N LYS A 229 2.92 -17.29 23.50
CA LYS A 229 4.16 -17.79 24.12
C LYS A 229 4.09 -19.28 24.43
N ASP A 230 2.93 -19.79 24.83
CA ASP A 230 2.74 -21.23 25.07
C ASP A 230 2.91 -22.03 23.75
N TYR A 231 2.39 -21.51 22.62
CA TYR A 231 2.65 -22.09 21.29
C TYR A 231 4.13 -22.06 20.90
N ILE A 232 4.84 -20.97 21.21
CA ILE A 232 6.28 -20.87 20.97
C ILE A 232 7.05 -21.88 21.83
N ALA A 233 6.71 -22.01 23.11
CA ALA A 233 7.35 -22.97 24.02
C ALA A 233 7.09 -24.42 23.62
N ALA A 234 5.94 -24.71 23.01
CA ALA A 234 5.62 -26.02 22.44
C ALA A 234 6.36 -26.31 21.11
N GLY A 235 6.98 -25.30 20.50
CA GLY A 235 7.69 -25.43 19.22
C GLY A 235 6.80 -25.31 17.98
N ASP A 236 5.55 -24.85 18.11
CA ASP A 236 4.62 -24.68 16.99
C ASP A 236 5.05 -23.55 16.05
N ILE A 237 5.57 -22.47 16.64
CA ILE A 237 6.02 -21.25 15.95
C ILE A 237 7.27 -20.68 16.64
N MET A 238 8.05 -19.92 15.88
CA MET A 238 9.13 -19.08 16.41
C MET A 238 8.60 -17.70 16.82
N GLN A 239 7.67 -17.17 16.03
CA GLN A 239 7.08 -15.85 16.21
C GLN A 239 5.66 -15.81 15.64
N VAL A 240 4.78 -15.02 16.27
CA VAL A 240 3.49 -14.60 15.70
C VAL A 240 3.29 -13.11 15.94
N VAL A 241 2.68 -12.41 15.00
CA VAL A 241 2.40 -10.98 15.13
C VAL A 241 0.92 -10.80 15.43
N LEU A 242 0.60 -10.56 16.70
CA LEU A 242 -0.77 -10.24 17.13
C LEU A 242 -1.03 -8.74 16.99
N SER A 243 -2.26 -8.38 16.66
CA SER A 243 -2.66 -7.00 16.44
C SER A 243 -3.97 -6.65 17.10
N GLN A 244 -4.17 -5.34 17.32
CA GLN A 244 -5.41 -4.80 17.84
C GLN A 244 -5.83 -3.54 17.08
N ARG A 245 -7.14 -3.38 16.95
CA ARG A 245 -7.77 -2.25 16.27
C ARG A 245 -8.26 -1.22 17.29
N MET A 246 -7.89 0.02 17.03
CA MET A 246 -8.37 1.21 17.71
C MET A 246 -9.43 1.87 16.84
N ALA A 247 -10.58 2.20 17.42
CA ALA A 247 -11.65 2.90 16.74
C ALA A 247 -11.98 4.22 17.46
N ARG A 248 -12.26 5.27 16.70
CA ARG A 248 -12.79 6.54 17.23
C ARG A 248 -13.67 7.25 16.20
N PRO A 249 -14.63 8.08 16.65
CA PRO A 249 -15.27 9.05 15.78
C PRO A 249 -14.24 9.96 15.08
N PHE A 250 -14.49 10.29 13.82
CA PHE A 250 -13.62 11.15 13.02
C PHE A 250 -14.45 11.99 12.05
N ALA A 251 -14.40 13.31 12.25
CA ALA A 251 -15.20 14.28 11.49
C ALA A 251 -14.37 15.15 10.54
N ALA A 252 -13.05 15.21 10.72
CA ALA A 252 -12.17 15.93 9.81
C ALA A 252 -12.10 15.25 8.44
N SER A 253 -11.65 15.97 7.41
CA SER A 253 -11.53 15.39 6.08
C SER A 253 -10.44 14.30 6.06
N PRO A 254 -10.68 13.17 5.35
CA PRO A 254 -9.65 12.15 5.13
C PRO A 254 -8.35 12.72 4.54
N LEU A 255 -8.46 13.74 3.68
CA LEU A 255 -7.30 14.39 3.07
C LEU A 255 -6.47 15.18 4.11
N SER A 256 -7.10 15.76 5.12
CA SER A 256 -6.36 16.40 6.22
C SER A 256 -5.63 15.38 7.10
N LEU A 257 -6.17 14.18 7.28
CA LEU A 257 -5.41 13.08 7.90
C LEU A 257 -4.18 12.71 7.05
N TYR A 258 -4.34 12.60 5.74
CA TYR A 258 -3.23 12.31 4.82
C TYR A 258 -2.12 13.37 4.94
N ARG A 259 -2.50 14.66 4.90
CA ARG A 259 -1.57 15.78 5.06
C ARG A 259 -0.83 15.71 6.40
N ALA A 260 -1.54 15.42 7.48
CA ALA A 260 -0.95 15.31 8.81
C ALA A 260 0.03 14.13 8.90
N LEU A 261 -0.31 12.97 8.33
CA LEU A 261 0.57 11.80 8.25
C LEU A 261 1.82 12.09 7.42
N ARG A 262 1.66 12.71 6.26
CA ARG A 262 2.75 13.13 5.37
C ARG A 262 3.75 14.05 6.08
N SER A 263 3.26 14.95 6.93
CA SER A 263 4.11 15.86 7.71
C SER A 263 4.78 15.19 8.91
N LEU A 264 4.06 14.35 9.66
CA LEU A 264 4.57 13.74 10.88
C LEU A 264 5.53 12.57 10.64
N ASN A 265 5.22 11.72 9.66
CA ASN A 265 5.94 10.48 9.42
C ASN A 265 6.05 10.23 7.91
N PRO A 266 6.89 10.98 7.18
CA PRO A 266 7.13 10.70 5.77
C PRO A 266 7.76 9.31 5.62
N SER A 267 7.21 8.50 4.73
CA SER A 267 7.67 7.13 4.46
C SER A 267 7.83 6.89 2.95
N PRO A 268 8.45 5.76 2.55
CA PRO A 268 8.56 5.40 1.14
C PRO A 268 7.21 5.11 0.47
N TYR A 269 6.15 4.82 1.23
CA TYR A 269 4.82 4.52 0.68
C TYR A 269 3.74 5.32 1.40
N LEU A 270 3.50 6.54 0.93
CA LEU A 270 2.34 7.34 1.28
C LEU A 270 1.21 7.06 0.30
N PHE A 271 0.02 6.79 0.82
CA PHE A 271 -1.13 6.53 -0.01
C PHE A 271 -2.41 7.12 0.57
N PHE A 272 -3.22 7.65 -0.33
CA PHE A 272 -4.57 8.10 -0.10
C PHE A 272 -5.46 7.49 -1.17
N TYR A 273 -6.49 6.75 -0.76
CA TYR A 273 -7.51 6.22 -1.65
C TYR A 273 -8.88 6.70 -1.21
N ASP A 274 -9.66 7.19 -2.17
CA ASP A 274 -11.10 7.41 -2.03
C ASP A 274 -11.83 6.31 -2.79
N PHE A 275 -12.49 5.39 -2.08
CA PHE A 275 -13.26 4.30 -2.68
C PHE A 275 -14.78 4.60 -2.74
N GLY A 276 -15.17 5.87 -2.64
CA GLY A 276 -16.54 6.37 -2.70
C GLY A 276 -17.36 6.16 -1.42
N GLY A 277 -17.21 5.02 -0.74
CA GLY A 277 -17.87 4.73 0.54
C GLY A 277 -16.95 4.73 1.76
N PHE A 278 -15.64 4.71 1.55
CA PHE A 278 -14.62 4.72 2.60
C PHE A 278 -13.28 5.18 2.03
N HIS A 279 -12.37 5.57 2.91
CA HIS A 279 -11.03 6.01 2.57
C HIS A 279 -9.97 5.12 3.21
N VAL A 280 -8.85 4.97 2.52
CA VAL A 280 -7.66 4.30 3.05
C VAL A 280 -6.51 5.29 2.98
N VAL A 281 -5.96 5.62 4.16
CA VAL A 281 -4.94 6.65 4.30
C VAL A 281 -3.77 6.08 5.07
N GLY A 282 -2.57 6.06 4.50
CA GLY A 282 -1.43 5.43 5.16
C GLY A 282 -0.07 6.02 4.78
N SER A 283 0.89 5.72 5.64
CA SER A 283 2.32 6.04 5.47
C SER A 283 3.14 4.81 5.87
N SER A 284 3.19 3.84 4.97
CA SER A 284 3.84 2.56 5.22
C SER A 284 5.36 2.66 5.04
N PRO A 285 6.14 2.22 6.04
CA PRO A 285 7.59 2.18 5.94
C PRO A 285 8.10 1.02 5.08
N GLU A 286 7.25 0.03 4.77
CA GLU A 286 7.69 -1.29 4.31
C GLU A 286 6.99 -1.71 3.01
N ILE A 287 7.82 -2.11 2.04
CA ILE A 287 7.37 -2.73 0.79
C ILE A 287 6.97 -4.18 1.05
N LEU A 288 5.86 -4.63 0.47
CA LEU A 288 5.56 -6.06 0.40
C LEU A 288 6.39 -6.70 -0.72
N VAL A 289 6.20 -6.23 -1.94
CA VAL A 289 6.90 -6.69 -3.14
C VAL A 289 6.79 -5.69 -4.28
N ARG A 290 7.80 -5.64 -5.13
CA ARG A 290 7.78 -4.93 -6.42
C ARG A 290 8.17 -5.87 -7.54
N LEU A 291 7.52 -5.72 -8.69
CA LEU A 291 7.87 -6.33 -9.96
C LEU A 291 8.07 -5.20 -10.97
N GLU A 292 9.26 -5.13 -11.56
CA GLU A 292 9.58 -4.19 -12.63
C GLU A 292 10.23 -4.95 -13.79
N GLY A 293 9.52 -5.05 -14.91
CA GLY A 293 9.85 -5.97 -16.00
C GLY A 293 9.88 -7.42 -15.51
N ASP A 294 11.05 -8.06 -15.54
CA ASP A 294 11.27 -9.40 -15.00
C ASP A 294 11.89 -9.41 -13.60
N ASN A 295 12.10 -8.25 -12.95
CA ASN A 295 12.80 -8.18 -11.68
C ASN A 295 11.82 -8.11 -10.50
N VAL A 296 11.81 -9.17 -9.68
CA VAL A 296 11.06 -9.25 -8.41
C VAL A 296 11.97 -8.78 -7.28
N THR A 297 11.50 -7.79 -6.52
CA THR A 297 12.24 -7.19 -5.41
C THR A 297 11.42 -7.24 -4.13
N LEU A 298 12.02 -7.76 -3.07
CA LEU A 298 11.53 -7.66 -1.70
C LEU A 298 12.60 -6.99 -0.83
N ARG A 299 12.16 -6.16 0.12
CA ARG A 299 13.07 -5.42 0.99
C ARG A 299 12.66 -5.58 2.46
N PRO A 300 13.12 -6.64 3.13
CA PRO A 300 12.88 -6.83 4.55
C PRO A 300 13.50 -5.68 5.37
N ILE A 301 12.74 -5.22 6.36
CA ILE A 301 13.16 -4.17 7.30
C ILE A 301 12.96 -4.72 8.72
N ALA A 302 14.02 -4.68 9.51
CA ALA A 302 13.99 -5.04 10.93
C ALA A 302 15.02 -4.20 11.70
N GLY A 303 14.99 -4.27 13.03
CA GLY A 303 15.87 -3.47 13.85
C GLY A 303 15.52 -1.99 13.82
N THR A 304 15.40 -1.37 14.98
CA THR A 304 15.10 0.07 15.05
C THR A 304 15.96 0.74 16.11
N ARG A 305 16.56 1.87 15.75
CA ARG A 305 17.10 2.83 16.71
C ARG A 305 16.61 4.24 16.38
N PRO A 306 16.42 5.11 17.39
CA PRO A 306 16.18 6.53 17.14
C PRO A 306 17.39 7.15 16.44
N ARG A 307 17.20 8.27 15.73
CA ARG A 307 18.31 9.05 15.20
C ARG A 307 19.11 9.69 16.33
N GLY A 308 20.42 9.73 16.18
CA GLY A 308 21.32 10.36 17.14
C GLY A 308 21.21 11.89 17.10
N LEU A 309 21.53 12.54 18.23
CA LEU A 309 21.50 14.01 18.34
C LEU A 309 22.64 14.67 17.55
N THR A 310 23.72 13.93 17.31
CA THR A 310 24.89 14.36 16.52
C THR A 310 25.24 13.27 15.51
N ARG A 311 26.06 13.60 14.50
CA ARG A 311 26.54 12.61 13.51
C ARG A 311 27.32 11.45 14.15
N GLU A 312 28.13 11.76 15.17
CA GLU A 312 28.91 10.75 15.90
C GLU A 312 28.01 9.82 16.71
N ASP A 313 27.01 10.38 17.40
CA ASP A 313 26.02 9.59 18.13
C ASP A 313 25.15 8.74 17.19
N ASP A 314 24.75 9.31 16.04
CA ASP A 314 23.97 8.60 15.01
C ASP A 314 24.76 7.43 14.41
N GLN A 315 26.07 7.59 14.22
CA GLN A 315 26.92 6.49 13.76
C GLN A 315 27.12 5.45 14.86
N ARG A 316 27.32 5.86 16.11
CA ARG A 316 27.42 4.94 17.25
C ARG A 316 26.15 4.09 17.41
N LEU A 317 24.96 4.69 17.28
CA LEU A 317 23.68 3.97 17.33
C LEU A 317 23.52 2.99 16.16
N ALA A 318 24.00 3.35 14.97
CA ALA A 318 24.02 2.47 13.81
C ALA A 318 24.93 1.26 14.03
N ASP A 319 26.13 1.47 14.55
CA ASP A 319 27.10 0.41 14.86
C ASP A 319 26.58 -0.50 15.99
N GLU A 320 25.93 0.09 17.00
CA GLU A 320 25.26 -0.64 18.10
C GLU A 320 24.13 -1.53 17.57
N LEU A 321 23.30 -1.02 16.65
CA LEU A 321 22.22 -1.79 16.04
C LEU A 321 22.73 -2.98 15.23
N LEU A 322 23.81 -2.80 14.45
CA LEU A 322 24.44 -3.89 13.68
C LEU A 322 25.19 -4.90 14.56
N ALA A 323 25.59 -4.49 15.77
CA ALA A 323 26.23 -5.36 16.74
C ALA A 323 25.24 -6.11 17.64
N ASP A 324 23.95 -5.75 17.63
CA ASP A 324 22.92 -6.37 18.45
C ASP A 324 22.57 -7.78 17.89
N PRO A 325 22.93 -8.87 18.58
CA PRO A 325 22.72 -10.22 18.07
C PRO A 325 21.23 -10.58 17.97
N LYS A 326 20.35 -9.94 18.74
CA LYS A 326 18.90 -10.19 18.68
C LYS A 326 18.34 -9.59 17.39
N GLU A 327 18.57 -8.31 17.16
CA GLU A 327 18.07 -7.57 16.00
C GLU A 327 18.59 -8.18 14.69
N CYS A 328 19.87 -8.56 14.67
CA CYS A 328 20.49 -9.22 13.53
C CYS A 328 19.89 -10.61 13.24
N ALA A 329 19.55 -11.39 14.27
CA ALA A 329 18.92 -12.69 14.11
C ALA A 329 17.49 -12.58 13.57
N GLU A 330 16.69 -11.65 14.12
CA GLU A 330 15.35 -11.35 13.63
C GLU A 330 15.37 -10.88 12.17
N HIS A 331 16.31 -10.00 11.82
CA HIS A 331 16.48 -9.54 10.43
C HIS A 331 16.86 -10.67 9.48
N LEU A 332 17.79 -11.55 9.88
CA LEU A 332 18.22 -12.68 9.06
C LEU A 332 17.06 -13.64 8.76
N GLN A 333 16.20 -13.88 9.75
CA GLN A 333 15.01 -14.70 9.58
C GLN A 333 14.04 -14.10 8.54
N LEU A 334 13.83 -12.78 8.58
CA LEU A 334 13.00 -12.08 7.59
C LEU A 334 13.63 -12.09 6.19
N LEU A 335 14.97 -11.95 6.12
CA LEU A 335 15.72 -12.08 4.88
C LEU A 335 15.54 -13.46 4.25
N ASP A 336 15.64 -14.52 5.04
CA ASP A 336 15.45 -15.89 4.54
C ASP A 336 14.00 -16.15 4.11
N LEU A 337 13.01 -15.57 4.80
CA LEU A 337 11.63 -15.60 4.32
C LEU A 337 11.48 -14.88 2.97
N GLY A 338 12.07 -13.70 2.82
CA GLY A 338 12.08 -12.97 1.56
C GLY A 338 12.73 -13.77 0.43
N ARG A 339 13.85 -14.46 0.70
CA ARG A 339 14.50 -15.37 -0.26
C ARG A 339 13.62 -16.54 -0.65
N ASN A 340 12.91 -17.14 0.31
CA ASN A 340 11.98 -18.24 0.05
C ASN A 340 10.79 -17.79 -0.79
N ASP A 341 10.22 -16.62 -0.47
CA ASP A 341 9.10 -16.03 -1.19
C ASP A 341 9.48 -15.69 -2.64
N THR A 342 10.61 -14.99 -2.85
CA THR A 342 11.14 -14.74 -4.20
C THR A 342 11.47 -16.04 -4.95
N GLY A 343 12.07 -17.02 -4.27
CA GLY A 343 12.49 -18.28 -4.87
C GLY A 343 11.35 -19.13 -5.45
N ARG A 344 10.12 -18.97 -4.94
CA ARG A 344 8.94 -19.66 -5.49
C ARG A 344 8.63 -19.24 -6.93
N VAL A 345 8.82 -17.96 -7.24
CA VAL A 345 8.46 -17.35 -8.53
C VAL A 345 9.66 -17.01 -9.42
N ALA A 346 10.88 -17.06 -8.87
CA ALA A 346 12.08 -16.68 -9.60
C ALA A 346 12.76 -17.86 -10.34
N VAL A 347 13.42 -17.57 -11.46
CA VAL A 347 14.28 -18.50 -12.20
C VAL A 347 15.34 -19.06 -11.26
N THR A 348 15.53 -20.38 -11.28
CA THR A 348 16.51 -21.07 -10.43
C THR A 348 17.90 -20.42 -10.57
N GLY A 349 18.52 -20.08 -9.43
CA GLY A 349 19.84 -19.43 -9.38
C GLY A 349 19.84 -17.92 -9.63
N SER A 350 18.70 -17.30 -9.91
CA SER A 350 18.60 -15.83 -10.09
C SER A 350 18.44 -15.04 -8.79
N VAL A 351 17.97 -15.69 -7.71
CA VAL A 351 17.73 -15.03 -6.42
C VAL A 351 19.06 -14.59 -5.79
N LYS A 352 19.18 -13.29 -5.52
CA LYS A 352 20.38 -12.67 -4.95
C LYS A 352 20.01 -11.71 -3.83
N VAL A 353 20.86 -11.65 -2.82
CA VAL A 353 20.82 -10.59 -1.82
C VAL A 353 21.76 -9.49 -2.30
N THR A 354 21.23 -8.37 -2.78
CA THR A 354 22.04 -7.28 -3.35
C THR A 354 22.47 -6.26 -2.31
N GLU A 355 21.70 -6.12 -1.23
CA GLU A 355 22.04 -5.35 -0.05
C GLU A 355 21.85 -6.25 1.16
N HIS A 356 22.83 -6.30 2.05
CA HIS A 356 22.82 -7.19 3.20
C HIS A 356 23.10 -6.39 4.47
N MET A 357 22.09 -6.30 5.35
CA MET A 357 22.20 -5.69 6.67
C MET A 357 22.81 -4.28 6.63
N GLN A 358 22.29 -3.43 5.74
CA GLN A 358 22.70 -2.03 5.67
C GLN A 358 21.84 -1.18 6.59
N ILE A 359 22.39 -0.06 7.05
CA ILE A 359 21.64 0.93 7.85
C ILE A 359 21.02 1.96 6.93
N GLU A 360 19.69 2.01 6.91
CA GLU A 360 18.93 3.06 6.27
C GLU A 360 18.40 4.05 7.30
N ARG A 361 18.60 5.34 7.03
CA ARG A 361 18.25 6.43 7.94
C ARG A 361 17.01 7.15 7.43
N TYR A 362 15.99 7.22 8.28
CA TYR A 362 14.77 8.01 8.10
C TYR A 362 14.83 9.26 8.98
N SER A 363 13.77 10.08 8.95
CA SER A 363 13.72 11.35 9.68
C SER A 363 13.91 11.19 11.19
N HIS A 364 13.33 10.14 11.80
CA HIS A 364 13.31 9.95 13.25
C HIS A 364 13.91 8.63 13.73
N VAL A 365 14.09 7.67 12.82
CA VAL A 365 14.61 6.33 13.13
C VAL A 365 15.59 5.85 12.06
N MET A 366 16.36 4.83 12.37
CA MET A 366 17.13 4.04 11.41
C MET A 366 16.79 2.56 11.54
N HIS A 367 16.94 1.82 10.43
CA HIS A 367 16.61 0.40 10.35
C HIS A 367 17.72 -0.42 9.69
N ILE A 368 17.79 -1.71 10.03
CA ILE A 368 18.54 -2.71 9.26
C ILE A 368 17.68 -3.06 8.04
N VAL A 369 18.26 -2.93 6.86
CA VAL A 369 17.61 -3.25 5.58
C VAL A 369 18.43 -4.23 4.79
N SER A 370 17.75 -5.16 4.12
CA SER A 370 18.33 -6.02 3.11
C SER A 370 17.46 -5.97 1.85
N ASN A 371 18.05 -6.28 0.69
CA ASN A 371 17.34 -6.32 -0.57
C ASN A 371 17.50 -7.69 -1.23
N VAL A 372 16.38 -8.33 -1.54
CA VAL A 372 16.32 -9.61 -2.24
C VAL A 372 15.75 -9.38 -3.62
N GLU A 373 16.53 -9.72 -4.64
CA GLU A 373 16.13 -9.61 -6.05
C GLU A 373 16.11 -10.99 -6.70
N GLY A 374 15.20 -11.22 -7.63
CA GLY A 374 15.12 -12.44 -8.42
C GLY A 374 14.46 -12.20 -9.76
N LYS A 375 14.82 -12.99 -10.78
CA LYS A 375 14.21 -12.87 -12.11
C LYS A 375 12.95 -13.71 -12.19
N LEU A 376 11.81 -13.13 -12.52
CA LEU A 376 10.52 -13.81 -12.66
C LEU A 376 10.62 -14.95 -13.69
N LYS A 377 10.02 -16.11 -13.36
CA LYS A 377 9.90 -17.22 -14.33
C LYS A 377 9.03 -16.79 -15.52
N PRO A 378 9.40 -17.15 -16.76
CA PRO A 378 8.56 -16.89 -17.92
C PRO A 378 7.15 -17.46 -17.74
N GLY A 379 6.14 -16.69 -18.13
CA GLY A 379 4.72 -17.09 -18.05
C GLY A 379 4.05 -16.85 -16.69
N LEU A 380 4.78 -16.38 -15.68
CA LEU A 380 4.18 -15.90 -14.43
C LEU A 380 3.81 -14.41 -14.52
N SER A 381 2.82 -14.02 -13.73
CA SER A 381 2.23 -12.68 -13.66
C SER A 381 2.55 -11.99 -12.33
N ALA A 382 2.22 -10.70 -12.23
CA ALA A 382 2.27 -9.96 -10.96
C ALA A 382 1.44 -10.61 -9.85
N LEU A 383 0.31 -11.24 -10.17
CA LEU A 383 -0.51 -11.92 -9.16
C LEU A 383 0.14 -13.22 -8.66
N ASP A 384 0.94 -13.91 -9.48
CA ASP A 384 1.74 -15.05 -9.02
C ASP A 384 2.81 -14.58 -8.03
N VAL A 385 3.42 -13.42 -8.29
CA VAL A 385 4.37 -12.77 -7.38
C VAL A 385 3.69 -12.38 -6.06
N LEU A 386 2.50 -11.77 -6.11
CA LEU A 386 1.70 -11.46 -4.91
C LEU A 386 1.42 -12.72 -4.10
N ARG A 387 0.94 -13.81 -4.73
CA ARG A 387 0.66 -15.08 -4.04
C ARG A 387 1.88 -15.64 -3.32
N ALA A 388 3.06 -15.48 -3.90
CA ALA A 388 4.29 -15.98 -3.32
C ALA A 388 4.82 -15.14 -2.15
N SER A 389 4.47 -13.86 -2.07
CA SER A 389 4.95 -12.98 -0.98
C SER A 389 3.90 -12.72 0.10
N PHE A 390 2.61 -12.89 -0.19
CA PHE A 390 1.52 -12.47 0.68
C PHE A 390 1.15 -13.46 1.81
N PRO A 391 0.77 -12.98 3.01
CA PRO A 391 1.10 -11.66 3.54
C PRO A 391 2.59 -11.62 3.97
N ALA A 392 3.09 -10.45 4.30
CA ALA A 392 4.46 -10.31 4.78
C ALA A 392 4.69 -11.04 6.11
N GLY A 393 5.89 -11.59 6.31
CA GLY A 393 6.29 -12.24 7.56
C GLY A 393 6.27 -11.30 8.77
N THR A 394 6.64 -10.03 8.55
CA THR A 394 6.70 -8.96 9.57
C THR A 394 5.35 -8.63 10.20
N VAL A 395 4.25 -9.06 9.59
CA VAL A 395 2.88 -8.86 10.09
C VAL A 395 2.11 -10.16 10.30
N SER A 396 2.76 -11.32 10.12
CA SER A 396 2.15 -12.64 10.33
C SER A 396 2.93 -13.45 11.35
N GLY A 397 4.14 -13.89 11.00
CA GLY A 397 5.04 -14.66 11.86
C GLY A 397 5.75 -15.77 11.12
N ALA A 398 6.33 -16.70 11.88
CA ALA A 398 7.14 -17.79 11.36
C ALA A 398 6.99 -19.07 12.20
N PRO A 399 6.72 -20.24 11.59
CA PRO A 399 6.36 -20.44 10.17
C PRO A 399 5.05 -19.72 9.79
N LYS A 400 5.03 -19.08 8.60
CA LYS A 400 3.97 -18.15 8.16
C LYS A 400 2.56 -18.73 8.32
N VAL A 401 2.31 -19.93 7.78
CA VAL A 401 0.98 -20.55 7.79
C VAL A 401 0.48 -20.84 9.21
N ARG A 402 1.33 -21.40 10.08
CA ARG A 402 0.96 -21.72 11.46
C ARG A 402 0.71 -20.45 12.29
N ALA A 403 1.53 -19.42 12.10
CA ALA A 403 1.33 -18.13 12.75
C ALA A 403 -0.02 -17.50 12.37
N MET A 404 -0.44 -17.63 11.11
CA MET A 404 -1.74 -17.11 10.66
C MET A 404 -2.93 -17.90 11.22
N GLU A 405 -2.82 -19.22 11.44
CA GLU A 405 -3.85 -19.98 12.15
C GLU A 405 -4.01 -19.49 13.59
N ILE A 406 -2.90 -19.16 14.26
CA ILE A 406 -2.91 -18.62 15.63
C ILE A 406 -3.49 -17.21 15.66
N ILE A 407 -3.20 -16.37 14.65
CA ILE A 407 -3.87 -15.07 14.48
C ILE A 407 -5.38 -15.24 14.35
N ASP A 408 -5.81 -16.16 13.48
CA ASP A 408 -7.22 -16.51 13.29
C ASP A 408 -7.84 -17.10 14.57
N GLU A 409 -7.07 -17.74 15.44
CA GLU A 409 -7.59 -18.22 16.72
C GLU A 409 -7.77 -17.07 17.72
N LEU A 410 -6.74 -16.21 17.86
CA LEU A 410 -6.59 -15.29 18.98
C LEU A 410 -7.15 -13.89 18.73
N GLU A 411 -7.18 -13.39 17.50
CA GLU A 411 -7.72 -12.05 17.21
C GLU A 411 -9.27 -12.09 17.17
N PRO A 412 -9.97 -11.08 17.73
CA PRO A 412 -11.42 -11.15 17.87
C PRO A 412 -12.18 -11.00 16.53
N THR A 413 -11.58 -10.30 15.56
CA THR A 413 -12.25 -9.86 14.32
C THR A 413 -11.32 -10.01 13.13
N LYS A 414 -11.86 -9.94 11.91
CA LYS A 414 -11.05 -9.93 10.70
C LYS A 414 -10.15 -8.68 10.66
N ARG A 415 -8.98 -8.77 10.04
CA ARG A 415 -8.00 -7.66 9.92
C ARG A 415 -8.42 -6.65 8.85
N GLY A 416 -9.10 -7.11 7.80
CA GLY A 416 -9.49 -6.25 6.68
C GLY A 416 -8.26 -5.73 5.96
N ILE A 417 -8.16 -4.41 5.80
CA ILE A 417 -7.05 -3.80 5.08
C ILE A 417 -5.72 -3.94 5.83
N TYR A 418 -5.72 -3.96 7.17
CA TYR A 418 -4.49 -4.05 7.97
C TYR A 418 -3.69 -5.32 7.65
N ALA A 419 -2.37 -5.20 7.51
CA ALA A 419 -1.46 -6.29 7.13
C ALA A 419 -1.72 -6.88 5.72
N GLY A 420 -2.60 -6.26 4.94
CA GLY A 420 -2.76 -6.50 3.51
C GLY A 420 -1.70 -5.78 2.67
N ALA A 421 -2.02 -5.57 1.40
CA ALA A 421 -1.17 -4.92 0.40
C ALA A 421 -1.91 -3.76 -0.26
N VAL A 422 -1.23 -2.62 -0.45
CA VAL A 422 -1.79 -1.41 -1.07
C VAL A 422 -0.84 -0.92 -2.15
N GLY A 423 -1.37 -0.55 -3.33
CA GLY A 423 -0.58 -0.03 -4.44
C GLY A 423 -1.23 -0.26 -5.80
N TYR A 424 -0.45 -0.71 -6.78
CA TYR A 424 -0.95 -0.90 -8.16
C TYR A 424 -0.36 -2.12 -8.87
N LEU A 425 -1.07 -2.53 -9.94
CA LEU A 425 -0.70 -3.46 -11.00
C LEU A 425 -0.77 -2.70 -12.33
N GLY A 426 0.34 -2.50 -13.02
CA GLY A 426 0.41 -1.77 -14.29
C GLY A 426 -0.08 -2.59 -15.49
N PHE A 427 -0.58 -1.93 -16.54
CA PHE A 427 -0.91 -2.61 -17.80
C PHE A 427 0.31 -3.29 -18.46
N ASN A 428 1.52 -2.82 -18.15
CA ASN A 428 2.79 -3.40 -18.60
C ASN A 428 3.20 -4.67 -17.83
N GLY A 429 2.45 -5.07 -16.80
CA GLY A 429 2.75 -6.21 -15.93
C GLY A 429 3.55 -5.85 -14.68
N ASP A 430 4.00 -4.60 -14.53
CA ASP A 430 4.69 -4.15 -13.32
C ASP A 430 3.75 -4.10 -12.12
N MET A 431 4.30 -4.16 -10.92
CA MET A 431 3.54 -4.09 -9.67
C MET A 431 4.38 -3.44 -8.58
N ASP A 432 3.75 -2.63 -7.74
CA ASP A 432 4.40 -2.03 -6.59
C ASP A 432 3.42 -1.99 -5.43
N LEU A 433 3.67 -2.80 -4.40
CA LEU A 433 2.77 -2.97 -3.28
C LEU A 433 3.49 -2.74 -1.96
N ALA A 434 2.92 -1.87 -1.13
CA ALA A 434 3.31 -1.66 0.26
C ALA A 434 2.50 -2.54 1.19
N ILE A 435 3.06 -2.88 2.35
CA ILE A 435 2.29 -3.53 3.42
C ILE A 435 1.35 -2.48 4.04
N ALA A 436 0.10 -2.82 4.26
CA ALA A 436 -0.91 -1.95 4.86
C ALA A 436 -0.75 -1.83 6.40
N ILE A 437 0.32 -1.15 6.82
CA ILE A 437 0.61 -0.77 8.20
C ILE A 437 0.71 0.75 8.32
N ARG A 438 0.61 1.29 9.56
CA ARG A 438 0.48 2.74 9.80
C ARG A 438 -0.60 3.37 8.91
N THR A 439 -1.73 2.68 8.84
CA THR A 439 -2.84 2.95 7.93
C THR A 439 -4.10 3.18 8.75
N ALA A 440 -4.87 4.19 8.35
CA ALA A 440 -6.22 4.44 8.79
C ALA A 440 -7.23 4.00 7.73
N VAL A 441 -8.33 3.41 8.17
CA VAL A 441 -9.54 3.25 7.37
C VAL A 441 -10.58 4.21 7.92
N ILE A 442 -11.16 5.04 7.05
CA ILE A 442 -12.21 5.99 7.44
C ILE A 442 -13.50 5.56 6.77
N LYS A 443 -14.53 5.26 7.55
CA LYS A 443 -15.83 4.78 7.05
C LYS A 443 -16.92 5.13 8.04
N ASP A 444 -18.09 5.56 7.55
CA ASP A 444 -19.28 5.84 8.36
C ASP A 444 -19.03 6.77 9.58
N GLY A 445 -18.17 7.79 9.39
CA GLY A 445 -17.81 8.76 10.44
C GLY A 445 -16.85 8.22 11.51
N MET A 446 -16.28 7.03 11.29
CA MET A 446 -15.32 6.38 12.18
C MET A 446 -13.96 6.27 11.52
N LEU A 447 -12.90 6.44 12.33
CA LEU A 447 -11.52 6.14 11.98
C LEU A 447 -11.09 4.88 12.71
N TYR A 448 -10.55 3.94 11.95
CA TYR A 448 -9.99 2.68 12.42
C TYR A 448 -8.48 2.67 12.18
N ALA A 449 -7.70 2.43 13.22
CA ALA A 449 -6.25 2.28 13.15
C ALA A 449 -5.83 0.99 13.84
N GLN A 450 -5.17 0.08 13.12
CA GLN A 450 -4.74 -1.20 13.64
C GLN A 450 -3.22 -1.30 13.69
N ALA A 451 -2.70 -1.87 14.77
CA ALA A 451 -1.28 -2.02 15.01
C ALA A 451 -0.99 -3.35 15.71
N GLY A 452 0.19 -3.91 15.44
CA GLY A 452 0.59 -5.23 15.93
C GLY A 452 1.98 -5.24 16.55
N ALA A 453 2.22 -6.28 17.34
CA ALA A 453 3.46 -6.56 18.05
C ALA A 453 3.91 -8.00 17.76
N GLY A 454 5.21 -8.16 17.50
CA GLY A 454 5.81 -9.46 17.24
C GLY A 454 6.05 -10.19 18.55
N ILE A 455 5.36 -11.30 18.76
CA ILE A 455 5.44 -12.09 19.98
C ILE A 455 6.51 -13.17 19.79
N VAL A 456 7.49 -13.14 20.69
CA VAL A 456 8.61 -14.08 20.80
C VAL A 456 8.66 -14.68 22.20
N ALA A 457 9.55 -15.65 22.44
CA ALA A 457 9.61 -16.40 23.70
C ALA A 457 9.85 -15.50 24.95
N ASP A 458 10.61 -14.42 24.80
CA ASP A 458 10.94 -13.44 25.84
C ASP A 458 9.96 -12.26 25.92
N SER A 459 8.93 -12.21 25.06
CA SER A 459 7.93 -11.13 25.06
C SER A 459 7.26 -10.95 26.42
N VAL A 460 7.05 -9.70 26.81
CA VAL A 460 6.39 -9.33 28.07
C VAL A 460 5.01 -8.76 27.73
N PRO A 461 3.88 -9.41 28.11
CA PRO A 461 2.54 -9.00 27.66
C PRO A 461 2.21 -7.51 27.84
N ALA A 462 2.68 -6.89 28.92
CA ALA A 462 2.49 -5.46 29.15
C ALA A 462 3.26 -4.57 28.16
N ASN A 463 4.47 -4.96 27.77
CA ASN A 463 5.27 -4.21 26.80
C ASN A 463 4.66 -4.33 25.40
N GLU A 464 4.21 -5.53 25.01
CA GLU A 464 3.59 -5.76 23.70
C GLU A 464 2.29 -4.95 23.54
N TRP A 465 1.47 -4.88 24.59
CA TRP A 465 0.31 -4.00 24.63
C TRP A 465 0.71 -2.53 24.41
N MET A 466 1.71 -2.04 25.13
CA MET A 466 2.16 -0.66 24.98
C MET A 466 2.76 -0.39 23.59
N GLU A 467 3.45 -1.37 23.00
CA GLU A 467 4.02 -1.25 21.66
C GLU A 467 2.93 -1.06 20.60
N THR A 468 1.86 -1.85 20.64
CA THR A 468 0.73 -1.68 19.71
C THR A 468 0.07 -0.30 19.84
N LEU A 469 -0.10 0.21 21.07
CA LEU A 469 -0.59 1.58 21.30
C LEU A 469 0.36 2.64 20.75
N ASN A 470 1.68 2.48 20.95
CA ASN A 470 2.69 3.41 20.45
C ASN A 470 2.73 3.42 18.91
N LYS A 471 2.61 2.26 18.26
CA LYS A 471 2.54 2.14 16.80
C LYS A 471 1.27 2.79 16.23
N ALA A 472 0.12 2.59 16.87
CA ALA A 472 -1.12 3.25 16.49
C ALA A 472 -1.12 4.77 16.75
N ARG A 473 -0.36 5.24 17.74
CA ARG A 473 -0.29 6.66 18.13
C ARG A 473 0.09 7.58 16.98
N ALA A 474 0.93 7.14 16.04
CA ALA A 474 1.29 7.94 14.87
C ALA A 474 0.05 8.36 14.05
N VAL A 475 -0.87 7.41 13.82
CA VAL A 475 -2.12 7.66 13.09
C VAL A 475 -3.11 8.46 13.93
N VAL A 476 -3.25 8.12 15.21
CA VAL A 476 -4.13 8.84 16.16
C VAL A 476 -3.72 10.31 16.29
N ARG A 477 -2.41 10.58 16.43
CA ARG A 477 -1.87 11.94 16.51
C ARG A 477 -2.07 12.71 15.22
N ALA A 478 -1.91 12.07 14.06
CA ALA A 478 -2.23 12.70 12.79
C ALA A 478 -3.73 13.06 12.69
N ALA A 479 -4.61 12.21 13.21
CA ALA A 479 -6.04 12.50 13.26
C ALA A 479 -6.39 13.64 14.21
N GLU A 480 -5.70 13.78 15.34
CA GLU A 480 -5.81 14.95 16.23
C GLU A 480 -5.40 16.24 15.51
N LEU A 481 -4.25 16.25 14.82
CA LEU A 481 -3.80 17.42 14.05
C LEU A 481 -4.77 17.77 12.93
N ALA A 482 -5.32 16.77 12.24
CA ALA A 482 -6.34 16.99 11.21
C ALA A 482 -7.57 17.70 11.78
N THR A 483 -7.93 17.40 13.04
CA THR A 483 -9.10 17.96 13.74
C THR A 483 -8.82 19.34 14.34
N ALA A 484 -7.58 19.60 14.78
CA ALA A 484 -7.18 20.83 15.47
C ALA A 484 -7.11 22.09 14.57
N ARG A 485 -7.51 21.98 13.30
CA ARG A 485 -7.25 22.92 12.18
C ARG A 485 -5.76 23.07 11.89
N PHE A 486 -5.39 23.03 10.61
CA PHE A 486 -4.10 23.48 10.08
C PHE A 486 -3.92 25.02 10.19
N GLY A 487 -4.57 25.68 11.16
CA GLY A 487 -4.33 27.08 11.47
C GLY A 487 -3.04 27.16 12.26
N GLY A 488 -1.94 27.50 11.58
CA GLY A 488 -0.64 27.66 12.24
C GLY A 488 -0.77 28.54 13.48
N GLU A 489 -0.15 28.11 14.58
CA GLU A 489 0.11 29.01 15.70
C GLU A 489 1.08 30.09 15.21
N ALA A 490 0.84 31.35 15.59
CA ALA A 490 1.85 32.38 15.39
C ALA A 490 3.08 31.96 16.19
N VAL A 491 4.19 31.70 15.50
CA VAL A 491 5.48 31.50 16.14
C VAL A 491 5.98 32.89 16.51
N GLU A 492 5.93 33.23 17.80
CA GLU A 492 6.59 34.43 18.36
C GLU A 492 8.11 34.25 18.43
#